data_AF-A0A2N5CAG4-F1
#
_entry.id   AF-A0A2N5CAG4-F1
#
_cell.length_a   1.000
_cell.length_b   1.000
_cell.length_c   1.000
_cell.angle_alpha   90.00
_cell.angle_beta   90.00
_cell.angle_gamma   90.00
#
_symmetry.space_group_name_H-M   'P 1'
#
loop_
_entity.id
_entity.type
_entity.pdbx_description
1 polymer ?
#
loop_
_entity_poly.entity_id
_entity_poly.type
_entity_poly.pdbx_seq_one_letter_code
_entity_poly.pdbx_strand_id
1 'polypeptide(L)' 'MLAWLALVVALPATPTWATEQAQQRRQGRDVRQDTRQGSRETKQDCRAADQKSNSACRQDKRQTKQGGREAARDIKY' A
#
# COMPACT_ATOMS: atom_id res chain seq x y z
N MET A 1 22.63 57.44 10.65
CA MET A 1 22.98 56.01 10.71
C MET A 1 21.69 55.22 10.50
N LEU A 2 21.42 54.79 9.27
CA LEU A 2 20.21 54.01 8.94
C LEU A 2 20.47 52.55 9.34
N ALA A 3 19.96 52.14 10.49
CA ALA A 3 20.01 50.75 10.93
C ALA A 3 18.95 49.93 10.19
N TRP A 4 19.38 49.18 9.18
CA TRP A 4 18.55 48.17 8.50
C TRP A 4 18.36 46.98 9.44
N LEU A 5 17.17 46.87 10.04
CA LEU A 5 16.73 45.66 10.73
C LEU A 5 16.38 44.59 9.67
N ALA A 6 17.30 43.66 9.45
CA ALA A 6 17.04 42.47 8.64
C ALA A 6 16.07 41.55 9.38
N LEU A 7 14.80 41.56 8.98
CA LEU A 7 13.80 40.59 9.42
C LEU A 7 14.12 39.23 8.77
N VAL A 8 14.83 38.37 9.48
CA VAL A 8 15.01 36.97 9.06
C VAL A 8 13.70 36.23 9.29
N VAL A 9 12.94 36.03 8.21
CA VAL A 9 11.77 35.14 8.21
C VAL A 9 12.27 33.71 8.32
N ALA A 10 12.12 33.11 9.50
CA ALA A 10 12.33 31.68 9.67
C ALA A 10 11.21 30.92 8.96
N LEU A 11 11.50 30.34 7.78
CA LEU A 11 10.58 29.41 7.14
C LEU A 11 10.45 28.15 8.02
N PRO A 12 9.22 27.70 8.35
CA PRO A 12 9.05 26.44 9.05
C PRO A 12 9.51 25.29 8.14
N ALA A 13 10.56 24.59 8.55
CA ALA A 13 10.95 23.33 7.91
C ALA A 13 9.84 22.29 8.18
N THR A 14 9.04 21.97 7.16
CA THR A 14 8.06 20.90 7.28
C THR A 14 8.78 19.55 7.42
N PRO A 15 8.43 18.71 8.41
CA PRO A 15 9.12 17.44 8.62
C PRO A 15 8.86 16.49 7.44
N THR A 16 9.88 16.25 6.63
CA THR A 16 9.84 15.36 5.45
C THR A 16 9.47 13.93 5.82
N TRP A 17 9.87 13.45 7.01
CA TRP A 17 9.53 12.12 7.53
C TRP A 17 8.03 11.87 7.64
N ALA A 18 7.23 12.89 7.98
CA ALA A 18 5.78 12.75 8.05
C ALA A 18 5.18 12.47 6.65
N THR A 19 5.79 13.02 5.60
CA THR A 19 5.35 12.80 4.21
C THR A 19 5.77 11.44 3.70
N GLU A 20 6.98 10.98 3.98
CA GLU A 20 7.47 9.64 3.61
C GLU A 20 6.62 8.54 4.25
N GLN A 21 6.36 8.66 5.56
CA GLN A 21 5.54 7.70 6.26
C GLN A 21 4.08 7.70 5.75
N ALA A 22 3.54 8.85 5.37
CA ALA A 22 2.22 8.94 4.77
C ALA A 22 2.17 8.27 3.39
N GLN A 23 3.24 8.38 2.60
CA GLN A 23 3.38 7.71 1.31
C GLN A 23 3.47 6.18 1.47
N GLN A 24 4.30 5.70 2.39
CA GLN A 24 4.41 4.27 2.71
C GLN A 24 3.06 3.66 3.13
N ARG A 25 2.29 4.36 3.98
CA ARG A 25 0.92 3.96 4.34
C ARG A 25 -0.01 3.86 3.14
N ARG A 26 0.10 4.78 2.17
CA ARG A 26 -0.71 4.76 0.94
C ARG A 26 -0.34 3.55 0.10
N GLN A 27 0.95 3.35 -0.16
CA GLN A 27 1.46 2.19 -0.91
C GLN A 27 1.01 0.86 -0.28
N GLY A 28 1.11 0.73 1.05
CA GLY A 28 0.62 -0.46 1.75
C GLY A 28 -0.89 -0.68 1.61
N ARG A 29 -1.70 0.38 1.46
CA ARG A 29 -3.14 0.25 1.15
C ARG A 29 -3.35 -0.15 -0.30
N ASP A 30 -2.61 0.42 -1.23
CA ASP A 30 -2.73 0.15 -2.66
C ASP A 30 -2.44 -1.33 -2.94
N VAL A 31 -1.34 -1.86 -2.41
CA VAL A 31 -1.00 -3.30 -2.49
C VAL A 31 -2.14 -4.18 -1.97
N ARG A 32 -2.78 -3.80 -0.86
CA ARG A 32 -3.91 -4.57 -0.29
C ARG A 32 -5.15 -4.51 -1.19
N GLN A 33 -5.41 -3.39 -1.86
CA GLN A 33 -6.55 -3.25 -2.76
C GLN A 33 -6.31 -4.04 -4.05
N ASP A 34 -5.14 -3.91 -4.64
CA ASP A 34 -4.76 -4.63 -5.86
C ASP A 34 -4.79 -6.14 -5.64
N THR A 35 -4.21 -6.61 -4.53
CA THR A 35 -4.28 -8.03 -4.15
C THR A 35 -5.73 -8.48 -3.94
N ARG A 36 -6.59 -7.64 -3.35
CA ARG A 36 -8.00 -7.98 -3.12
C ARG A 36 -8.75 -8.13 -4.43
N GLN A 37 -8.49 -7.27 -5.41
CA GLN A 37 -9.12 -7.32 -6.71
C GLN A 37 -8.57 -8.50 -7.52
N GLY A 38 -7.25 -8.60 -7.69
CA GLY A 38 -6.61 -9.70 -8.42
C GLY A 38 -6.97 -11.09 -7.85
N SER A 39 -6.99 -11.26 -6.51
CA SER A 39 -7.41 -12.54 -5.91
C SER A 39 -8.89 -12.90 -6.14
N ARG A 40 -9.75 -11.95 -6.49
CA ARG A 40 -11.13 -12.25 -6.92
C ARG A 40 -11.15 -12.72 -8.36
N GLU A 41 -10.41 -12.05 -9.23
CA GLU A 41 -10.25 -12.40 -10.66
C GLU A 41 -9.62 -13.78 -10.80
N THR A 42 -8.47 -14.03 -10.17
CA THR A 42 -7.82 -15.36 -10.17
C THR A 42 -8.76 -16.48 -9.71
N LYS A 43 -9.65 -16.21 -8.74
CA LYS A 43 -10.65 -17.19 -8.31
C LYS A 43 -11.73 -17.43 -9.38
N GLN A 44 -12.18 -16.37 -10.06
CA GLN A 44 -13.16 -16.50 -11.15
C GLN A 44 -12.55 -17.32 -12.29
N ASP A 45 -11.32 -17.02 -12.68
CA ASP A 45 -10.60 -17.75 -13.72
C ASP A 45 -10.39 -19.21 -13.34
N CYS A 46 -9.98 -19.46 -12.09
CA CYS A 46 -9.84 -20.82 -11.53
C CYS A 46 -11.13 -21.64 -11.66
N ARG A 47 -12.29 -21.02 -11.41
CA ARG A 47 -13.60 -21.68 -11.55
C ARG A 47 -14.02 -21.82 -13.01
N ALA A 48 -13.75 -20.82 -13.85
CA ALA A 48 -14.14 -20.82 -15.25
C ALA A 48 -13.35 -21.85 -16.07
N ALA A 49 -12.08 -22.02 -15.75
CA ALA A 49 -11.20 -23.00 -16.39
C ALA A 49 -11.38 -24.43 -15.83
N ASP A 50 -12.27 -24.63 -14.86
CA ASP A 50 -12.54 -25.90 -14.16
C ASP A 50 -11.26 -26.62 -13.70
N GLN A 51 -10.20 -25.86 -13.36
CA GLN A 51 -8.87 -26.40 -13.07
C GLN A 51 -8.84 -27.22 -11.76
N LYS A 52 -9.72 -26.89 -10.81
CA LYS A 52 -9.78 -27.51 -9.48
C LYS A 52 -11.14 -27.26 -8.83
N SER A 53 -11.40 -27.98 -7.73
CA SER A 53 -12.63 -27.81 -6.95
C SER A 53 -12.80 -26.37 -6.41
N ASN A 54 -14.05 -25.96 -6.20
CA ASN A 54 -14.35 -24.63 -5.65
C ASN A 54 -13.66 -24.38 -4.30
N SER A 55 -13.53 -25.42 -3.47
CA SER A 55 -12.83 -25.33 -2.19
C SER A 55 -11.35 -25.04 -2.39
N ALA A 56 -10.69 -25.69 -3.34
CA ALA A 56 -9.30 -25.41 -3.69
C ALA A 56 -9.14 -23.97 -4.22
N CYS A 57 -9.97 -23.50 -5.16
CA CYS A 57 -9.92 -22.11 -5.62
C CYS A 57 -10.16 -21.09 -4.48
N ARG A 58 -10.94 -21.45 -3.45
CA ARG A 58 -11.14 -20.60 -2.25
C ARG A 58 -9.89 -20.57 -1.38
N GLN A 59 -9.13 -21.65 -1.28
CA GLN A 59 -7.90 -21.71 -0.51
C GLN A 59 -6.80 -20.88 -1.17
N ASP A 60 -6.61 -21.02 -2.48
CA ASP A 60 -5.61 -20.22 -3.21
C ASP A 60 -5.89 -18.72 -3.04
N LYS A 61 -7.15 -18.31 -3.21
CA LYS A 61 -7.57 -16.92 -2.95
C LYS A 61 -7.22 -16.47 -1.53
N ARG A 62 -7.37 -17.32 -0.52
CA ARG A 62 -6.99 -16.97 0.86
C ARG A 62 -5.48 -16.80 0.96
N GLN A 63 -4.70 -17.71 0.37
CA GLN A 63 -3.23 -17.67 0.36
C GLN A 63 -2.70 -16.42 -0.35
N THR A 64 -3.21 -16.09 -1.54
CA THR A 64 -2.86 -14.85 -2.26
C THR A 64 -3.12 -13.62 -1.41
N LYS A 65 -4.26 -13.58 -0.68
CA LYS A 65 -4.58 -12.46 0.21
C LYS A 65 -3.68 -12.39 1.44
N GLN A 66 -3.11 -13.51 1.91
CA GLN A 66 -2.10 -13.48 2.96
C GLN A 66 -0.78 -12.94 2.42
N GLY A 67 -0.34 -13.38 1.25
CA GLY A 67 0.86 -12.85 0.59
C GLY A 67 0.80 -11.33 0.39
N GLY A 68 -0.32 -10.79 -0.11
CA GLY A 68 -0.44 -9.33 -0.23
C GLY A 68 -0.55 -8.59 1.12
N ARG A 69 -0.98 -9.24 2.21
CA ARG A 69 -0.94 -8.64 3.55
C ARG A 69 0.49 -8.61 4.11
N GLU A 70 1.29 -9.62 3.80
CA GLU A 70 2.71 -9.70 4.13
C GLU A 70 3.49 -8.65 3.34
N ALA A 71 3.31 -8.61 2.01
CA ALA A 71 3.94 -7.58 1.16
C ALA A 71 3.58 -6.15 1.63
N ALA A 72 2.34 -5.90 2.02
CA ALA A 72 1.93 -4.61 2.57
C ALA A 72 2.50 -4.29 3.97
N ARG A 73 3.01 -5.28 4.71
CA ARG A 73 3.75 -5.07 5.97
C ARG A 73 5.23 -4.81 5.72
N ASP A 74 5.77 -5.38 4.65
CA ASP A 74 7.17 -5.19 4.26
C ASP A 74 7.44 -3.77 3.72
N ILE A 75 6.39 -3.07 3.28
CA ILE A 75 6.40 -1.63 3.10
C ILE A 75 6.51 -0.99 4.50
N LYS A 76 7.76 -0.77 4.93
CA LYS A 76 8.14 -0.15 6.21
C LYS A 76 7.39 1.17 6.44
N TYR A 77 7.30 1.53 7.72
CA TYR A 77 6.59 2.67 8.30
C TYR A 77 7.54 3.42 9.24
#